data_AF-A0A382V908-F1
#
_entry.id   AF-A0A382V908-F1
#
_cell.length_a   1.000
_cell.length_b   1.000
_cell.length_c   1.000
_cell.angle_alpha   90.00
_cell.angle_beta   90.00
_cell.angle_gamma   90.00
#
_symmetry.space_group_name_H-M   'P 1'
#
loop_
_entity.id
_entity.type
_entity.pdbx_description
1 polymer ?
#
loop_
_entity_poly.entity_id
_entity_poly.type
_entity_poly.pdbx_seq_one_letter_code
_entity_poly.pdbx_strand_id
1 'polypeptide(L)'
;VRRIARKFLSPVYKLYEKRLLSQVRNGPVPNHLAVIMDGNRRYAENLGLRPNDGHVVGKNTLENLSDWCQNLNIRYLTVYAFSLENFGREKEELES
;
A
#
# COMPACT_ATOMS: atom_id res chain seq x y z
N VAL A 1 17.59 9.88 11.97
CA VAL A 1 17.29 8.69 12.82
C VAL A 1 16.77 7.48 12.03
N ARG A 2 15.72 7.59 11.19
CA ARG A 2 15.09 6.47 10.43
C ARG A 2 15.96 5.67 9.45
N ARG A 3 17.14 6.17 9.04
CA ARG A 3 18.01 5.54 8.01
C ARG A 3 19.06 4.57 8.60
N ILE A 4 19.46 4.79 9.85
CA ILE A 4 20.49 3.98 10.54
C ILE A 4 19.86 2.72 11.16
N ALA A 5 18.68 2.86 11.79
CA ALA A 5 17.89 1.74 12.31
C ALA A 5 17.56 0.70 11.23
N ARG A 6 17.21 1.14 10.01
CA ARG A 6 16.93 0.28 8.85
C ARG A 6 18.10 -0.59 8.41
N LYS A 7 19.36 -0.15 8.59
CA LYS A 7 20.54 -0.96 8.21
C LYS A 7 20.82 -2.06 9.23
N PHE A 8 20.69 -1.80 10.52
CA PHE A 8 20.94 -2.78 11.59
C PHE A 8 19.77 -3.74 11.82
N LEU A 9 18.52 -3.29 11.65
CA LEU A 9 17.33 -4.14 11.73
C LEU A 9 17.10 -4.97 10.46
N SER A 10 17.84 -4.71 9.38
CA SER A 10 17.63 -5.35 8.07
C SER A 10 17.67 -6.89 8.12
N PRO A 11 18.64 -7.56 8.77
CA PRO A 11 18.70 -9.03 8.75
C PRO A 11 17.55 -9.66 9.54
N VAL A 12 17.24 -9.11 10.73
CA VAL A 12 16.15 -9.58 11.59
C VAL A 12 14.81 -9.36 10.90
N TYR A 13 14.61 -8.18 10.31
CA TYR A 13 13.39 -7.85 9.59
C TYR A 13 13.22 -8.72 8.33
N LYS A 14 14.29 -8.99 7.58
CA LYS A 14 14.26 -9.96 6.46
C LYS A 14 13.91 -11.37 6.90
N LEU A 15 14.42 -11.82 8.06
CA LEU A 15 14.06 -13.13 8.61
C LEU A 15 12.57 -13.16 9.00
N TYR A 16 12.08 -12.10 9.61
CA TYR A 16 10.68 -11.92 9.96
C TYR A 16 9.77 -11.94 8.72
N GLU A 17 10.10 -11.17 7.68
CA GLU A 17 9.39 -11.18 6.39
C GLU A 17 9.37 -12.57 5.76
N LYS A 18 10.51 -13.28 5.73
CA LYS A 18 10.57 -14.67 5.22
C LYS A 18 9.65 -15.60 5.98
N ARG A 19 9.59 -15.48 7.31
CA ARG A 19 8.69 -16.28 8.15
C ARG A 19 7.22 -15.97 7.84
N LEU A 20 6.84 -14.69 7.77
CA LEU A 20 5.48 -14.28 7.42
C LEU A 20 5.07 -14.81 6.04
N LEU A 21 5.95 -14.66 5.05
CA LEU A 21 5.69 -15.13 3.69
C LEU A 21 5.50 -16.66 3.65
N SER A 22 6.29 -17.42 4.42
CA SER A 22 6.09 -18.86 4.54
C SER A 22 4.75 -19.20 5.18
N GLN A 23 4.30 -18.46 6.19
CA GLN A 23 2.99 -18.68 6.81
C GLN A 23 1.85 -18.42 5.82
N VAL A 24 1.93 -17.33 5.06
CA VAL A 24 0.92 -16.98 4.04
C VAL A 24 0.89 -18.05 2.93
N ARG A 25 2.06 -18.47 2.44
CA ARG A 25 2.17 -19.49 1.37
C ARG A 25 1.68 -20.88 1.78
N ASN A 26 1.85 -21.23 3.05
CA ASN A 26 1.41 -22.52 3.59
C ASN A 26 -0.06 -22.49 4.06
N GLY A 27 -0.69 -21.31 4.06
CA GLY A 27 -2.09 -21.12 4.38
C GLY A 27 -2.99 -21.15 3.13
N PRO A 28 -4.32 -21.07 3.31
CA PRO A 28 -5.24 -20.90 2.20
C PRO A 28 -5.04 -19.52 1.54
N VAL A 29 -4.81 -19.52 0.23
CA VAL A 29 -4.69 -18.30 -0.56
C VAL A 29 -6.04 -17.98 -1.23
N PRO A 30 -6.58 -16.75 -1.08
CA PRO A 30 -7.82 -16.37 -1.74
C PRO A 30 -7.62 -16.19 -3.24
N ASN A 31 -8.67 -16.48 -4.02
CA ASN A 31 -8.67 -16.19 -5.45
C ASN A 31 -8.90 -14.70 -5.76
N HIS A 32 -9.54 -13.96 -4.83
CA HIS A 32 -9.93 -12.57 -5.00
C HIS A 32 -9.66 -11.78 -3.72
N LEU A 33 -8.93 -10.67 -3.84
CA LEU A 33 -8.69 -9.69 -2.78
C LEU A 33 -9.36 -8.35 -3.15
N ALA A 34 -10.13 -7.77 -2.23
CA ALA A 34 -10.65 -6.42 -2.36
C ALA A 34 -10.06 -5.53 -1.26
N VAL A 35 -9.59 -4.34 -1.62
CA VAL A 35 -8.97 -3.38 -0.70
C VAL A 35 -9.51 -1.97 -0.90
N ILE A 36 -9.68 -1.26 0.22
CA ILE A 36 -10.00 0.16 0.24
C ILE A 36 -8.71 0.92 0.53
N MET A 37 -8.28 1.74 -0.42
CA MET A 37 -7.05 2.54 -0.27
C MET A 37 -7.37 3.88 0.39
N ASP A 38 -7.54 3.86 1.71
CA ASP A 38 -7.75 5.07 2.51
C ASP A 38 -6.46 5.55 3.19
N GLY A 39 -6.42 6.84 3.51
CA GLY A 39 -5.40 7.43 4.37
C GLY A 39 -4.27 8.16 3.64
N ASN A 40 -4.30 8.27 2.30
CA ASN A 40 -3.24 8.95 1.53
C ASN A 40 -2.98 10.40 2.01
N ARG A 41 -4.05 11.17 2.27
CA ARG A 41 -3.95 12.55 2.80
C ARG A 41 -3.35 12.58 4.21
N ARG A 42 -3.88 11.75 5.13
CA ARG A 42 -3.36 11.62 6.51
C ARG A 42 -1.89 11.20 6.53
N TYR A 43 -1.51 10.31 5.62
CA TYR A 43 -0.12 9.87 5.46
C TYR A 43 0.78 11.02 5.01
N ALA A 44 0.35 11.82 4.02
CA ALA A 44 1.08 13.00 3.58
C ALA A 44 1.23 14.04 4.70
N GLU A 45 0.13 14.37 5.39
CA GLU A 45 0.12 15.31 6.53
C GLU A 45 1.10 14.88 7.64
N ASN A 46 1.08 13.60 8.03
CA ASN A 46 1.97 13.05 9.05
C ASN A 46 3.47 13.09 8.67
N LEU A 47 3.77 13.28 7.39
CA LEU A 47 5.13 13.41 6.87
C LEU A 47 5.48 14.85 6.48
N GLY A 48 4.57 15.81 6.66
CA GLY A 48 4.73 17.19 6.21
C GLY A 48 4.80 17.31 4.67
N LEU A 49 4.20 16.36 3.95
CA LEU A 49 4.12 16.35 2.49
C LEU A 49 2.84 17.03 2.00
N ARG A 50 2.81 17.41 0.73
CA ARG A 50 1.59 17.96 0.12
C ARG A 50 0.58 16.82 -0.12
N PRO A 51 -0.73 17.10 -0.13
CA PRO A 51 -1.76 16.08 -0.38
C PRO A 51 -1.52 15.24 -1.64
N ASN A 52 -1.14 15.88 -2.76
CA ASN A 52 -0.86 15.20 -4.03
C ASN A 52 0.31 14.21 -3.92
N ASP A 53 1.32 14.50 -3.09
CA ASP A 53 2.44 13.57 -2.86
C ASP A 53 1.94 12.30 -2.13
N GLY A 54 0.88 12.41 -1.33
CA GLY A 54 0.19 11.27 -0.71
C GLY A 54 -0.46 10.34 -1.73
N HIS A 55 -1.07 10.88 -2.80
CA HIS A 55 -1.65 10.08 -3.88
C HIS A 55 -0.59 9.32 -4.66
N VAL A 56 0.56 9.93 -4.92
CA VAL A 56 1.70 9.26 -5.56
C VAL A 56 2.19 8.08 -4.73
N VAL A 57 2.30 8.25 -3.40
CA VAL A 57 2.68 7.14 -2.50
C VAL A 57 1.59 6.05 -2.47
N GLY A 58 0.31 6.45 -2.49
CA GLY A 58 -0.81 5.53 -2.63
C GLY A 58 -0.71 4.67 -3.89
N LYS A 59 -0.39 5.28 -5.04
CA LYS A 59 -0.15 4.56 -6.31
C LYS A 59 1.00 3.55 -6.18
N ASN A 60 2.15 3.96 -5.65
CA ASN A 60 3.28 3.05 -5.46
C ASN A 60 2.93 1.89 -4.52
N THR A 61 2.08 2.14 -3.51
CA THR A 61 1.60 1.10 -2.59
C THR A 61 0.69 0.11 -3.32
N LEU A 62 -0.17 0.60 -4.22
CA LEU A 62 -0.99 -0.25 -5.08
C LEU A 62 -0.16 -1.13 -6.01
N GLU A 63 0.88 -0.57 -6.64
CA GLU A 63 1.79 -1.34 -7.51
C GLU A 63 2.44 -2.49 -6.73
N ASN A 64 2.98 -2.21 -5.53
CA ASN A 64 3.54 -3.25 -4.66
C ASN A 64 2.50 -4.32 -4.26
N LEU A 65 1.26 -3.92 -3.96
CA LEU A 65 0.19 -4.85 -3.60
C LEU A 65 -0.19 -5.74 -4.79
N SER A 66 -0.24 -5.18 -6.00
CA SER A 66 -0.48 -5.92 -7.24
C SER A 66 0.60 -6.98 -7.45
N ASP A 67 1.88 -6.61 -7.29
CA ASP A 67 3.00 -7.54 -7.40
C ASP A 67 2.92 -8.65 -6.35
N TRP A 68 2.52 -8.34 -5.11
CA TRP A 68 2.32 -9.36 -4.08
C TRP A 68 1.18 -10.31 -4.43
N CYS A 69 0.05 -9.80 -4.94
CA CYS A 69 -1.06 -10.64 -5.39
C CYS A 69 -0.60 -11.60 -6.49
N GLN A 70 0.15 -11.11 -7.47
CA GLN A 70 0.71 -11.93 -8.54
C GLN A 70 1.66 -13.01 -7.99
N ASN A 71 2.58 -12.64 -7.10
CA ASN A 71 3.54 -13.56 -6.48
C ASN A 71 2.90 -14.63 -5.58
N LEU A 72 1.70 -14.36 -5.06
CA LEU A 72 0.90 -15.29 -4.25
C LEU A 72 -0.13 -16.05 -5.08
N ASN A 73 -0.24 -15.79 -6.39
CA ASN A 73 -1.26 -16.38 -7.27
C ASN A 73 -2.72 -16.02 -6.90
N ILE A 74 -2.93 -14.82 -6.38
CA ILE A 74 -4.26 -14.21 -6.21
C ILE A 74 -4.69 -13.68 -7.58
N ARG A 75 -5.77 -14.24 -8.14
CA ARG A 75 -6.18 -13.97 -9.53
C ARG A 75 -6.87 -12.63 -9.74
N TYR A 76 -7.58 -12.15 -8.74
CA TYR A 76 -8.37 -10.92 -8.83
C TYR A 76 -7.99 -9.96 -7.71
N LEU A 77 -7.72 -8.71 -8.08
CA LEU A 77 -7.52 -7.60 -7.16
C LEU A 77 -8.54 -6.51 -7.49
N THR A 78 -9.41 -6.18 -6.53
CA THR A 78 -10.34 -5.06 -6.63
C THR A 78 -9.89 -3.96 -5.68
N VAL A 79 -9.86 -2.74 -6.17
CA VAL A 79 -9.32 -1.61 -5.43
C VAL A 79 -10.35 -0.49 -5.47
N TYR A 80 -10.71 0.01 -4.29
CA TYR A 80 -11.50 1.22 -4.18
C TYR A 80 -10.57 2.43 -4.23
N ALA A 81 -10.30 2.91 -5.45
CA ALA A 81 -9.38 4.02 -5.69
C ALA A 81 -10.05 5.40 -5.55
N PHE A 82 -11.36 5.50 -5.74
CA PHE A 82 -12.08 6.77 -5.67
C PHE A 82 -13.58 6.57 -5.36
N SER A 83 -14.14 7.35 -4.43
CA SER A 83 -15.58 7.37 -4.13
C SER A 83 -16.28 8.51 -4.85
N LEU A 84 -17.55 8.31 -5.20
CA LEU A 84 -18.41 9.39 -5.72
C LEU A 84 -18.59 10.53 -4.69
N GLU A 85 -18.44 10.25 -3.40
CA GLU A 85 -18.50 11.23 -2.31
C GLU A 85 -17.27 12.16 -2.28
N ASN A 86 -16.16 11.78 -2.93
CA ASN A 86 -14.97 12.64 -3.06
C ASN A 86 -15.12 13.72 -4.14
N PHE A 87 -16.16 13.67 -5.00
CA PHE A 87 -16.41 14.72 -6.01
C PHE A 87 -16.79 16.09 -5.40
N GLY A 88 -17.15 16.13 -4.12
CA GLY A 88 -17.41 17.38 -3.40
C GLY A 88 -16.17 18.07 -2.84
N ARG A 89 -14.98 17.46 -2.95
CA ARG A 89 -13.70 18.10 -2.59
C ARG A 89 -13.24 18.99 -3.74
N GLU A 90 -12.66 20.13 -3.38
CA GLU A 90 -12.34 21.25 -4.27
C GLU A 90 -11.65 20.83 -5.58
N LYS A 91 -12.00 21.55 -6.66
CA LYS A 91 -11.64 21.25 -8.07
C LYS A 91 -10.14 21.05 -8.35
N GLU A 92 -9.27 21.41 -7.43
CA GLU A 92 -7.81 21.32 -7.58
C GLU A 92 -7.25 19.89 -7.44
N GLU A 93 -8.00 18.96 -6.84
CA GLU A 93 -7.57 17.55 -6.63
C GLU A 93 -7.95 16.62 -7.81
N LEU A 94 -8.81 17.07 -8.73
CA LEU A 94 -9.31 16.23 -9.84
C LEU A 94 -8.41 16.26 -11.09
N GLU A 95 -7.45 17.18 -11.17
CA GLU A 95 -6.62 17.40 -12.37
C GLU A 95 -5.19 16.85 -12.27
N SER A 96 -4.85 16.10 -11.20
CA SER A 96 -3.50 15.54 -10.97
C SER A 96 -3.36 14.05 -11.28
#